data_AF-A0A257WEX2-F1
#
_entry.id   AF-A0A257WEX2-F1
#
_cell.length_a   1.000
_cell.length_b   1.000
_cell.length_c   1.000
_cell.angle_alpha   90.00
_cell.angle_beta   90.00
_cell.angle_gamma   90.00
#
_symmetry.space_group_name_H-M   'P 1'
#
loop_
_entity.id
_entity.type
_entity.pdbx_description
1 polymer ?
#
loop_
_entity_poly.entity_id
_entity_poly.type
_entity_poly.pdbx_seq_one_letter_code
_entity_poly.pdbx_strand_id
1 'polypeptide(L)'
;MAKHGQQQQETSASEKHSCCGGRQAVVELCEITTCGLVFWSRQRFDIDAEVQVRIKRSALTPAMLAMTASNSKWVMLKCLVVTCPPQRRADGSTGFEVSLLVVQALDDGAQSPKFRSEMRWITPPLRGLRPYSLN
;
A
#
# COMPACT_ATOMS: atom_id res chain seq x y z
N MET A 1 31.26 -25.06 18.62
CA MET A 1 31.44 -24.06 17.54
C MET A 1 30.17 -24.02 16.71
N ALA A 2 29.24 -23.10 16.99
CA ALA A 2 28.01 -22.95 16.21
C ALA A 2 28.12 -21.67 15.37
N LYS A 3 28.35 -21.83 14.07
CA LYS A 3 28.31 -20.73 13.09
C LYS A 3 26.85 -20.44 12.78
N HIS A 4 26.22 -19.50 13.50
CA HIS A 4 24.97 -18.91 13.05
C HIS A 4 25.28 -17.67 12.22
N GLY A 5 25.24 -17.85 10.90
CA GLY A 5 25.22 -16.73 9.96
C GLY A 5 23.86 -16.04 10.05
N GLN A 6 23.80 -14.94 10.80
CA GLN A 6 22.74 -13.95 10.60
C GLN A 6 22.96 -13.34 9.21
N GLN A 7 22.22 -13.83 8.23
CA GLN A 7 22.15 -13.21 6.93
C GLN A 7 21.46 -11.86 7.11
N GLN A 8 22.20 -10.78 6.89
CA GLN A 8 21.71 -9.40 7.04
C GLN A 8 20.46 -9.22 6.18
N GLN A 9 19.31 -8.95 6.83
CA GLN A 9 18.12 -8.46 6.16
C GLN A 9 18.41 -7.01 5.72
N GLU A 10 18.56 -6.80 4.42
CA GLU A 10 18.70 -5.47 3.83
C GLU A 10 17.40 -4.66 4.04
N THR A 11 17.38 -3.77 5.03
CA THR A 11 16.33 -2.76 5.22
C THR A 11 16.71 -1.50 4.46
N SER A 12 15.90 -1.09 3.49
CA SER A 12 16.20 0.01 2.57
C SER A 12 15.38 1.27 2.87
N ALA A 13 15.10 1.55 4.15
CA ALA A 13 14.50 2.81 4.56
C ALA A 13 15.51 3.93 4.28
N SER A 14 15.30 4.70 3.21
CA SER A 14 16.05 5.92 2.96
C SER A 14 15.62 6.97 3.99
N GLU A 15 16.54 7.37 4.86
CA GLU A 15 16.31 8.27 6.00
C GLU A 15 15.83 9.69 5.62
N LYS A 16 15.61 10.01 4.34
CA LYS A 16 15.47 11.40 3.89
C LYS A 16 14.06 11.95 3.73
N HIS A 17 12.97 11.18 3.81
CA HIS A 17 11.62 11.74 3.61
C HIS A 17 10.47 11.00 4.34
N SER A 18 10.50 10.93 5.67
CA SER A 18 9.30 10.51 6.43
C SER A 18 8.88 11.54 7.47
N CYS A 19 8.28 12.63 7.02
CA CYS A 19 7.46 13.51 7.87
C CYS A 19 6.08 12.86 8.09
N CYS A 20 6.02 11.67 8.69
CA CYS A 20 4.83 11.02 9.26
C CYS A 20 5.23 9.60 9.67
N GLY A 21 5.09 9.27 10.97
CA GLY A 21 5.39 7.94 11.51
C GLY A 21 4.36 6.89 11.08
N GLY A 22 4.38 6.49 9.82
CA GLY A 22 3.65 5.31 9.35
C GLY A 22 4.23 4.05 9.99
N ARG A 23 3.39 3.18 10.55
CA ARG A 23 3.82 1.86 11.05
C ARG A 23 4.25 1.02 9.87
N GLN A 24 5.55 0.78 9.74
CA GLN A 24 6.10 -0.20 8.80
C GLN A 24 6.27 -1.54 9.52
N ALA A 25 5.89 -2.63 8.86
CA ALA A 25 6.09 -3.98 9.38
C ALA A 25 6.62 -4.87 8.25
N VAL A 26 7.61 -5.71 8.58
CA VAL A 26 8.04 -6.78 7.70
C VAL A 26 7.19 -8.00 8.01
N VAL A 27 6.52 -8.52 6.99
CA VAL A 27 5.63 -9.67 7.10
C VAL A 27 6.12 -10.80 6.22
N GLU A 28 5.85 -12.02 6.67
CA GLU A 28 6.02 -13.21 5.85
C GLU A 28 4.92 -13.24 4.80
N LEU A 29 5.33 -13.28 3.54
CA LEU A 29 4.42 -13.38 2.41
C LEU A 29 3.99 -14.85 2.26
N CYS A 30 2.69 -15.09 2.33
CA CYS A 30 2.12 -16.44 2.28
C CYS A 30 1.83 -16.86 0.84
N GLU A 31 1.24 -15.97 0.05
CA GLU A 31 0.86 -16.25 -1.34
C GLU A 31 0.96 -15.01 -2.22
N ILE A 32 1.28 -15.23 -3.49
CA ILE A 32 1.26 -14.22 -4.55
C ILE A 32 0.39 -14.77 -5.67
N THR A 33 -0.67 -14.04 -6.01
CA THR A 33 -1.54 -14.38 -7.14
C THR A 33 -1.27 -13.43 -8.31
N THR A 34 -2.02 -13.59 -9.40
CA THR A 34 -1.91 -12.69 -10.57
C THR A 34 -2.33 -11.25 -10.27
N CYS A 35 -3.24 -11.05 -9.30
CA CYS A 35 -3.81 -9.72 -8.99
C CYS A 35 -3.63 -9.30 -7.53
N GLY A 36 -3.08 -10.14 -6.66
CA GLY A 36 -3.10 -9.91 -5.23
C GLY A 36 -1.97 -10.58 -4.45
N LEU A 37 -1.95 -10.26 -3.16
CA LEU A 37 -0.98 -10.78 -2.20
C LEU A 37 -1.73 -11.27 -0.97
N VAL A 38 -1.25 -12.36 -0.36
CA VAL A 38 -1.76 -12.84 0.92
C VAL A 38 -0.59 -12.92 1.89
N PHE A 39 -0.76 -12.35 3.08
CA PHE A 39 0.23 -12.44 4.15
C PHE A 39 -0.47 -12.59 5.50
N TRP A 40 0.27 -13.02 6.50
CA TRP A 40 -0.24 -13.13 7.86
C TRP A 40 0.24 -11.96 8.72
N SER A 41 -0.62 -11.47 9.60
CA SER A 41 -0.31 -10.39 10.53
C SER A 41 -0.89 -10.63 11.92
N ARG A 42 -0.21 -10.13 12.95
CA ARG A 42 -0.78 -9.99 14.30
C ARG A 42 -1.75 -8.81 14.41
N GLN A 43 -1.67 -7.87 13.47
CA GLN A 43 -2.51 -6.69 13.43
C GLN A 43 -3.68 -6.93 12.48
N ARG A 44 -4.86 -6.52 12.92
CA ARG A 44 -6.05 -6.46 12.06
C ARG A 44 -5.93 -5.24 11.15
N PHE A 45 -6.35 -5.42 9.91
CA PHE A 45 -6.51 -4.35 8.94
C PHE A 45 -8.00 -4.13 8.67
N ASP A 46 -8.37 -2.87 8.46
CA ASP A 46 -9.71 -2.54 8.03
C ASP A 46 -9.89 -2.94 6.55
N ILE A 47 -11.06 -3.47 6.22
CA ILE A 47 -11.42 -3.76 4.83
C ILE A 47 -11.47 -2.44 4.06
N ASP A 48 -11.05 -2.46 2.80
CA ASP A 48 -10.88 -1.31 1.91
C ASP A 48 -9.78 -0.33 2.32
N ALA A 49 -9.02 -0.62 3.38
CA ALA A 49 -7.86 0.18 3.73
C ALA A 49 -6.78 0.09 2.64
N GLU A 50 -6.17 1.23 2.34
CA GLU A 50 -5.04 1.31 1.43
C GLU A 50 -3.75 0.94 2.16
N VAL A 51 -2.98 0.03 1.56
CA VAL A 51 -1.69 -0.43 2.09
C VAL A 51 -0.65 -0.32 0.99
N GLN A 52 0.51 0.24 1.35
CA GLN A 52 1.68 0.25 0.47
C GLN A 52 2.58 -0.94 0.81
N VAL A 53 2.88 -1.77 -0.19
CA VAL A 53 3.68 -2.98 -0.05
C VAL A 53 4.98 -2.82 -0.83
N ARG A 54 6.10 -2.95 -0.13
CA ARG A 54 7.42 -3.01 -0.75
C ARG A 54 7.82 -4.47 -0.91
N ILE A 55 8.04 -4.90 -2.14
CA ILE A 55 8.34 -6.30 -2.47
C ILE A 55 9.51 -6.40 -3.46
N LYS A 56 10.27 -7.48 -3.38
CA LYS A 56 11.36 -7.73 -4.34
C LYS A 56 10.76 -7.99 -5.72
N ARG A 57 11.31 -7.36 -6.75
CA ARG A 57 10.87 -7.53 -8.15
C ARG A 57 10.87 -8.99 -8.57
N SER A 58 11.86 -9.77 -8.10
CA SER A 58 11.98 -11.21 -8.40
C SER A 58 10.86 -12.09 -7.85
N ALA A 59 10.06 -11.59 -6.91
CA ALA A 59 8.92 -12.31 -6.34
C ALA A 59 7.62 -12.05 -7.11
N LEU A 60 7.57 -11.04 -7.98
CA LEU A 60 6.35 -10.67 -8.69
C LEU A 60 6.03 -11.64 -9.83
N THR A 61 4.74 -11.87 -10.05
CA THR A 61 4.28 -12.62 -11.23
C THR A 61 4.50 -11.80 -12.50
N PRO A 62 4.58 -12.43 -13.69
CA PRO A 62 4.72 -11.70 -14.96
C PRO A 62 3.62 -10.66 -15.19
N ALA A 63 2.38 -10.95 -14.78
CA ALA A 63 1.26 -10.01 -14.85
C ALA A 63 1.50 -8.75 -13.99
N MET A 64 2.00 -8.94 -12.76
CA MET A 64 2.34 -7.82 -11.88
C MET A 64 3.55 -7.03 -12.38
N LEU A 65 4.55 -7.72 -12.94
CA LEU A 65 5.72 -7.07 -13.54
C LEU A 65 5.34 -6.17 -14.71
N ALA A 66 4.36 -6.57 -15.53
CA ALA A 66 3.86 -5.74 -16.63
C ALA A 66 3.23 -4.42 -16.15
N MET A 67 2.76 -4.36 -14.89
CA MET A 67 2.24 -3.13 -14.29
C MET A 67 3.34 -2.21 -13.74
N THR A 68 4.59 -2.67 -13.68
CA THR A 68 5.72 -1.93 -13.09
C THR A 68 6.64 -1.39 -14.19
N ALA A 69 6.94 -0.09 -14.20
CA ALA A 69 7.86 0.47 -15.20
C ALA A 69 9.31 0.47 -14.71
N SER A 70 9.55 0.42 -13.40
CA SER A 70 10.89 0.45 -12.82
C SER A 70 11.62 -0.89 -12.85
N ASN A 71 12.88 -0.87 -13.31
CA ASN A 71 13.82 -1.98 -13.20
C ASN A 71 14.51 -2.08 -11.82
N SER A 72 14.00 -1.37 -10.81
CA SER A 72 14.53 -1.44 -9.44
C SER A 72 14.41 -2.84 -8.84
N LYS A 73 15.38 -3.19 -7.96
CA LYS A 73 15.37 -4.45 -7.18
C LYS A 73 14.12 -4.59 -6.33
N TRP A 74 13.60 -3.47 -5.83
CA TRP A 74 12.39 -3.38 -5.02
C TRP A 74 11.34 -2.57 -5.77
N VAL A 75 10.09 -3.02 -5.66
CA VAL A 75 8.93 -2.38 -6.26
C VAL A 75 7.98 -1.98 -5.12
N MET A 76 7.39 -0.80 -5.23
CA MET A 76 6.29 -0.38 -4.35
C MET A 76 4.96 -0.68 -5.04
N LEU A 77 4.06 -1.36 -4.33
CA LEU A 77 2.71 -1.65 -4.79
C LEU A 77 1.71 -0.92 -3.90
N LYS A 78 0.71 -0.30 -4.52
CA LYS A 78 -0.47 0.22 -3.84
C LYS A 78 -1.54 -0.85 -3.89
N CYS A 79 -2.00 -1.26 -2.71
CA CYS A 79 -2.95 -2.34 -2.54
C CYS A 79 -4.16 -1.92 -1.69
N LEU A 80 -5.26 -2.64 -1.85
CA LEU A 80 -6.45 -2.53 -0.99
C LEU A 80 -6.66 -3.83 -0.22
N VAL A 81 -7.05 -3.72 1.05
CA VAL A 81 -7.41 -4.87 1.87
C VAL A 81 -8.78 -5.39 1.46
N VAL A 82 -8.84 -6.62 0.95
CA VAL A 82 -10.10 -7.24 0.51
C VAL A 82 -10.70 -8.08 1.63
N THR A 83 -9.88 -8.86 2.33
CA THR A 83 -10.31 -9.71 3.43
C THR A 83 -9.27 -9.73 4.56
N CYS A 84 -9.74 -9.89 5.79
CA CYS A 84 -8.91 -9.99 6.99
C CYS A 84 -9.51 -10.97 8.03
N PRO A 85 -9.76 -12.24 7.70
CA PRO A 85 -10.29 -13.21 8.65
C PRO A 85 -9.28 -13.53 9.78
N PRO A 86 -9.75 -13.75 11.01
CA PRO A 86 -8.90 -14.28 12.08
C PRO A 86 -8.48 -15.72 11.75
N GLN A 87 -7.21 -16.04 11.96
CA GLN A 87 -6.64 -17.36 11.68
C GLN A 87 -5.69 -17.77 12.81
N ARG A 88 -5.79 -19.05 13.19
CA ARG A 88 -4.84 -19.69 14.11
C ARG A 88 -3.90 -20.58 13.30
N ARG A 89 -2.60 -20.31 13.38
CA ARG A 89 -1.57 -21.12 12.72
C ARG A 89 -1.33 -22.42 13.49
N ALA A 90 -0.70 -23.39 12.83
CA ALA A 90 -0.38 -24.70 13.41
C ALA A 90 0.57 -24.61 14.63
N ASP A 91 1.37 -23.54 14.70
CA ASP A 91 2.24 -23.23 15.86
C ASP A 91 1.45 -22.72 17.09
N GLY A 92 0.12 -22.62 16.98
CA GLY A 92 -0.77 -22.14 18.03
C GLY A 92 -0.91 -20.62 18.08
N SER A 93 -0.17 -19.87 17.26
CA SER A 93 -0.26 -18.41 17.20
C SER A 93 -1.58 -17.95 16.57
N THR A 94 -2.14 -16.87 17.13
CA THR A 94 -3.38 -16.26 16.66
C THR A 94 -3.05 -14.95 15.94
N GLY A 95 -3.65 -14.74 14.77
CA GLY A 95 -3.53 -13.51 14.02
C GLY A 95 -4.60 -13.44 12.94
N PHE A 96 -4.27 -12.78 11.84
CA PHE A 96 -5.16 -12.52 10.72
C PHE A 96 -4.46 -12.89 9.42
N GLU A 97 -5.20 -13.56 8.54
CA GLU A 97 -4.79 -13.72 7.14
C GLU A 97 -5.28 -12.49 6.39
N VAL A 98 -4.38 -11.72 5.80
CA VAL A 98 -4.69 -10.46 5.13
C VAL A 98 -4.55 -10.67 3.64
N SER A 99 -5.66 -10.54 2.92
CA SER A 99 -5.67 -10.58 1.45
C SER A 99 -5.71 -9.17 0.88
N LEU A 100 -4.80 -8.90 -0.03
CA LEU A 100 -4.62 -7.62 -0.69
C LEU A 100 -4.88 -7.74 -2.19
N LEU A 101 -5.59 -6.77 -2.75
CA LEU A 101 -5.71 -6.55 -4.19
C LEU A 101 -4.71 -5.48 -4.64
N VAL A 102 -3.91 -5.76 -5.66
CA VAL A 102 -3.00 -4.76 -6.25
C VAL A 102 -3.80 -3.82 -7.14
N VAL A 103 -3.70 -2.52 -6.86
CA VAL A 103 -4.37 -1.46 -7.62
C VAL A 103 -3.40 -0.80 -8.59
N GLN A 104 -2.17 -0.55 -8.15
CA GLN A 104 -1.18 0.19 -8.93
C GLN A 104 0.24 -0.15 -8.48
N ALA A 105 1.21 -0.14 -9.40
CA ALA A 105 2.62 -0.07 -9.06
C ALA A 105 3.07 1.39 -8.93
N LEU A 106 3.73 1.74 -7.82
CA LEU A 106 4.42 3.01 -7.65
C LEU A 106 5.90 2.81 -8.00
N ASP A 107 6.39 3.59 -8.94
CA ASP A 107 7.82 3.69 -9.19
C ASP A 107 8.44 4.71 -8.23
N ASP A 108 9.56 4.34 -7.61
CA ASP A 108 10.34 5.19 -6.68
C ASP A 108 10.84 6.50 -7.34
N GLY A 109 10.75 6.59 -8.68
CA GLY A 109 11.13 7.76 -9.48
C GLY A 109 9.94 8.58 -9.99
N ALA A 110 8.71 8.11 -9.84
CA ALA A 110 7.53 8.89 -10.20
C ALA A 110 7.28 9.86 -9.04
N GLN A 111 7.68 11.13 -9.21
CA GLN A 111 7.04 12.20 -8.47
C GLN A 111 5.54 11.95 -8.58
N SER A 112 4.89 11.63 -7.46
CA SER A 112 3.43 11.65 -7.40
C SER A 112 3.02 12.98 -8.04
N PRO A 113 2.17 13.02 -9.09
CA PRO A 113 1.61 14.28 -9.51
C PRO A 113 0.98 14.84 -8.24
N LYS A 114 1.51 15.97 -7.75
CA LYS A 114 0.93 16.68 -6.62
C LYS A 114 -0.44 17.09 -7.11
N PHE A 115 -1.43 16.22 -6.91
CA PHE A 115 -2.82 16.55 -7.14
C PHE A 115 -3.20 17.48 -5.99
N ARG A 116 -2.73 18.73 -6.08
CA ARG A 116 -3.36 19.85 -5.43
C ARG A 116 -4.70 20.00 -6.14
N SER A 117 -5.68 19.21 -5.71
CA SER A 117 -7.06 19.63 -5.87
C SER A 117 -7.24 20.82 -4.93
N GLU A 118 -6.79 22.00 -5.36
CA GLU A 118 -7.61 23.17 -5.03
C GLU A 118 -8.91 22.92 -5.79
N MET A 119 -9.88 22.27 -5.13
CA MET A 119 -11.28 22.46 -5.48
C MET A 119 -11.56 23.95 -5.27
N ARG A 120 -11.21 24.77 -6.26
CA ARG A 120 -11.85 26.06 -6.45
C ARG A 120 -13.25 25.69 -6.88
N TRP A 121 -14.16 25.76 -5.93
CA TRP A 121 -15.57 25.91 -6.23
C TRP A 121 -15.68 27.15 -7.11
N ILE A 122 -15.63 26.96 -8.43
CA ILE A 122 -16.07 27.97 -9.37
C ILE A 122 -17.58 27.94 -9.21
N THR A 123 -18.09 28.71 -8.26
CA THR A 123 -19.50 29.04 -8.21
C THR A 123 -19.75 29.89 -9.46
N PRO A 124 -20.44 29.39 -10.51
CA PRO A 124 -20.81 30.27 -11.59
C PRO A 124 -21.69 31.38 -10.99
N PRO A 125 -21.49 32.65 -11.35
CA PRO A 125 -22.42 33.69 -10.92
C PRO A 125 -23.77 33.36 -11.55
N LEU A 126 -24.72 32.92 -10.72
CA LEU A 126 -26.12 32.80 -11.10
C LEU A 126 -26.64 34.21 -11.42
N ARG A 127 -26.55 34.60 -12.70
CA ARG A 127 -27.24 35.80 -13.19
C ARG A 127 -28.74 35.55 -13.07
N GLY A 128 -29.40 36.28 -12.17
CA GLY A 128 -30.85 36.47 -12.28
C GLY A 128 -31.68 36.40 -10.99
N LEU A 129 -31.11 36.08 -9.83
CA LEU A 129 -31.91 36.07 -8.59
C LEU A 129 -31.80 37.42 -7.89
N ARG A 130 -32.82 38.27 -8.11
CA ARG A 130 -33.06 39.45 -7.28
C ARG A 130 -33.39 38.98 -5.86
N PRO A 131 -32.73 39.51 -4.81
CA PRO A 131 -33.20 39.29 -3.46
C PRO A 131 -34.53 40.03 -3.28
N TYR A 132 -35.60 39.27 -3.02
CA TYR A 132 -36.81 39.82 -2.42
C TYR A 132 -36.48 40.19 -0.99
N SER A 133 -36.34 41.48 -0.71
CA SER A 133 -36.38 42.01 0.66
C SER A 133 -37.79 41.83 1.20
N LEU A 134 -37.95 40.99 2.23
CA LEU A 134 -39.12 41.06 3.10
C LEU A 134 -38.98 42.30 4.00
N ASN A 135 -40.07 43.06 4.10
CA ASN A 135 -40.22 44.21 5.00
C ASN A 135 -40.00 43.82 6.47
#